data_AF-A0A800KJC6-F1
#
_entry.id   AF-A0A800KJC6-F1
#
_cell.length_a   1.000
_cell.length_b   1.000
_cell.length_c   1.000
_cell.angle_alpha   90.00
_cell.angle_beta   90.00
_cell.angle_gamma   90.00
#
_symmetry.space_group_name_H-M   'P 1'
#
loop_
_entity.id
_entity.type
_entity.pdbx_description
1 polymer ?
#
loop_
_entity_poly.entity_id
_entity_poly.type
_entity_poly.pdbx_seq_one_letter_code
_entity_poly.pdbx_strand_id
1 'polypeptide(L)'
;MSPTYTVDAAKSIWEIIVESRDFGTYHCNNSGQCSWFEFTNEIMKIAEIGTPVKPVRHTEYPSLAEKPLFSAMASEKGTNGREWREA
;
A
#
# COMPACT_ATOMS: atom_id res chain seq x y z
N MET A 1 0.26 2.18 -6.38
CA MET A 1 0.63 2.26 -4.95
C MET A 1 0.24 0.94 -4.29
N SER A 2 0.82 0.61 -3.14
CA SER A 2 0.47 -0.61 -2.38
C SER A 2 -0.04 -0.17 -1.00
N PRO A 3 -1.37 -0.12 -0.76
CA PRO A 3 -1.92 0.22 0.54
C PRO A 3 -1.32 -0.70 1.60
N THR A 4 -0.86 -0.16 2.73
CA THR A 4 -0.15 -0.96 3.75
C THR A 4 -0.75 -0.72 5.12
N TYR A 5 -1.21 -1.80 5.76
CA TYR A 5 -1.72 -1.77 7.12
C TYR A 5 -0.56 -1.84 8.12
N THR A 6 -0.60 -0.97 9.12
CA THR A 6 0.49 -0.80 10.09
C THR A 6 0.77 -2.05 10.91
N VAL A 7 -0.25 -2.87 11.22
CA VAL A 7 -0.06 -4.13 11.94
C VAL A 7 0.75 -5.12 11.10
N ASP A 8 0.52 -5.20 9.80
CA ASP A 8 1.24 -6.11 8.92
C ASP A 8 2.68 -5.63 8.71
N ALA A 9 2.89 -4.32 8.50
CA ALA A 9 4.23 -3.75 8.43
C ALA A 9 5.03 -3.98 9.73
N ALA A 10 4.40 -3.79 10.90
CA ALA A 10 5.03 -4.02 12.19
C ALA A 10 5.41 -5.50 12.39
N LYS A 11 4.56 -6.45 11.96
CA LYS A 11 4.88 -7.88 11.96
C LYS A 11 6.08 -8.20 11.07
N SER A 12 6.12 -7.70 9.83
CA SER A 12 7.27 -7.90 8.95
C SER A 12 8.56 -7.37 9.55
N ILE A 13 8.52 -6.17 10.16
CA ILE A 13 9.69 -5.59 10.85
C ILE A 13 10.12 -6.44 12.04
N TRP A 14 9.15 -6.90 12.83
CA TRP A 14 9.41 -7.77 13.98
C TRP A 14 10.05 -9.09 13.57
N GLU A 15 9.56 -9.73 12.51
CA GLU A 15 10.11 -10.96 11.93
C GLU A 15 11.57 -10.81 11.51
N ILE A 16 11.92 -9.71 10.82
CA ILE A 16 13.33 -9.40 10.46
C ILE A 16 14.22 -9.43 11.71
N ILE A 17 13.76 -8.85 12.81
CA ILE A 17 14.52 -8.73 14.06
C ILE A 17 14.64 -10.09 14.75
N VAL A 18 13.52 -10.79 14.98
CA VAL A 18 13.54 -12.05 15.75
C VAL A 18 14.19 -13.21 15.01
N GLU A 19 14.12 -13.22 13.68
CA GLU A 19 14.81 -14.21 12.85
C GLU A 19 16.28 -13.83 12.60
N SER A 20 16.73 -12.66 13.08
CA SER A 20 18.09 -12.16 12.86
C SER A 20 18.49 -12.16 11.37
N ARG A 21 17.57 -11.71 10.50
CA ARG A 21 17.83 -11.64 9.05
C ARG A 21 18.98 -10.70 8.75
N ASP A 22 19.60 -10.88 7.59
CA ASP A 22 20.74 -10.07 7.15
C ASP A 22 20.45 -8.56 7.19
N PHE A 23 21.43 -7.77 7.62
CA PHE A 23 21.29 -6.32 7.62
C PHE A 23 21.10 -5.77 6.20
N GLY A 24 20.36 -4.66 6.11
CA GLY A 24 20.21 -3.90 4.88
C GLY A 24 18.82 -3.29 4.73
N THR A 25 18.49 -2.92 3.49
CA THR A 25 17.21 -2.30 3.16
C THR A 25 16.14 -3.36 2.86
N TYR A 26 14.93 -3.12 3.38
CA TYR A 26 13.74 -3.96 3.19
C TYR A 26 12.57 -3.08 2.77
N HIS A 27 11.72 -3.58 1.87
CA HIS A 27 10.37 -3.05 1.67
C HIS A 27 9.40 -3.88 2.50
N CYS A 28 8.61 -3.23 3.37
CA CYS A 28 7.60 -3.89 4.18
C CYS A 28 6.24 -3.31 3.80
N ASN A 29 5.56 -3.95 2.86
CA ASN A 29 4.24 -3.54 2.38
C ASN A 29 3.30 -4.74 2.24
N ASN A 30 1.99 -4.48 2.19
CA ASN A 30 1.03 -5.50 1.77
C ASN A 30 1.20 -5.77 0.28
N SER A 31 0.88 -7.01 -0.11
CA SER A 31 1.01 -7.45 -1.50
C SER A 31 -0.10 -6.87 -2.39
N GLY A 32 0.18 -6.87 -3.70
CA GLY A 32 -0.69 -6.26 -4.69
C GLY A 32 -0.47 -4.75 -4.84
N GLN A 33 -1.24 -4.17 -5.74
CA GLN A 33 -1.17 -2.76 -6.05
C GLN A 33 -2.50 -2.26 -6.56
N CYS A 34 -2.72 -0.96 -6.40
CA CYS A 34 -3.87 -0.28 -6.96
C CYS A 34 -3.54 1.21 -7.20
N SER A 35 -4.47 1.91 -7.83
CA SER A 35 -4.54 3.36 -7.85
C SER A 35 -5.22 3.90 -6.58
N TRP A 36 -5.09 5.20 -6.31
CA TRP A 36 -5.88 5.86 -5.26
C TRP A 36 -7.39 5.76 -5.48
N PHE A 37 -7.81 5.73 -6.76
CA PHE A 37 -9.21 5.55 -7.13
C PHE A 37 -9.73 4.17 -6.72
N GLU A 38 -9.01 3.11 -7.07
CA GLU A 38 -9.37 1.73 -6.69
C GLU A 38 -9.34 1.51 -5.17
N PHE A 39 -8.34 2.09 -4.49
CA PHE A 39 -8.27 2.02 -3.02
C PHE A 39 -9.49 2.68 -2.38
N THR A 40 -9.86 3.87 -2.83
CA THR A 40 -11.03 4.60 -2.33
C THR A 40 -12.32 3.82 -2.59
N ASN A 41 -12.49 3.23 -3.77
CA ASN A 41 -13.68 2.41 -4.05
C ASN A 41 -13.79 1.21 -3.11
N GLU A 42 -12.69 0.54 -2.76
CA GLU A 42 -12.74 -0.56 -1.81
C GLU A 42 -13.09 -0.08 -0.39
N ILE A 43 -12.56 1.07 0.04
CA ILE A 43 -12.95 1.69 1.32
C ILE A 43 -14.46 1.97 1.35
N MET A 44 -15.00 2.58 0.28
CA MET A 44 -16.44 2.91 0.20
C MET A 44 -17.31 1.65 0.23
N LYS A 45 -16.87 0.58 -0.44
CA LYS A 45 -17.54 -0.73 -0.43
C LYS A 45 -17.53 -1.36 0.97
N ILE A 46 -16.38 -1.40 1.65
CA ILE A 46 -16.26 -1.95 3.01
C ILE A 46 -17.08 -1.14 4.01
N ALA A 47 -17.11 0.18 3.86
CA ALA A 47 -17.86 1.09 4.73
C ALA A 47 -19.37 1.15 4.40
N GLU A 48 -19.83 0.43 3.38
CA GLU A 48 -21.23 0.45 2.90
C GLU A 48 -21.74 1.86 2.52
N ILE A 49 -20.84 2.73 2.03
CA ILE A 49 -21.17 4.10 1.65
C ILE A 49 -21.46 4.15 0.14
N GLY A 50 -22.73 4.37 -0.21
CA GLY A 50 -23.21 4.40 -1.61
C GLY A 50 -22.86 5.66 -2.42
N THR A 51 -21.87 6.46 -2.02
CA THR A 51 -21.49 7.67 -2.76
C THR A 51 -20.53 7.30 -3.90
N PRO A 52 -20.83 7.64 -5.17
CA PRO A 52 -19.97 7.31 -6.29
C PRO A 52 -18.61 8.02 -6.23
N VAL A 53 -17.52 7.27 -6.36
CA VAL A 53 -16.18 7.83 -6.57
C VAL A 53 -15.98 8.09 -8.06
N LYS A 54 -15.56 9.31 -8.42
CA LYS A 54 -15.25 9.67 -9.81
C LYS A 54 -13.73 9.63 -10.04
N PRO A 55 -13.24 8.96 -11.10
CA PRO A 55 -11.82 8.99 -11.42
C PRO A 55 -11.43 10.38 -11.94
N VAL A 56 -10.24 10.84 -11.55
CA VAL A 56 -9.65 12.11 -11.99
C VAL A 56 -8.19 11.90 -12.34
N ARG A 57 -7.64 12.73 -13.22
CA ARG A 57 -6.23 12.75 -13.59
C ARG A 57 -5.43 13.51 -12.54
N HIS A 58 -4.18 13.10 -12.33
CA HIS A 58 -3.27 13.80 -11.42
C HIS A 58 -3.05 15.28 -11.81
N THR A 59 -3.19 15.62 -13.10
CA THR A 59 -3.08 16.98 -13.63
C THR A 59 -4.23 17.90 -13.22
N GLU A 60 -5.38 17.36 -12.84
CA GLU A 60 -6.56 18.15 -12.44
C GLU A 60 -6.41 18.71 -11.01
N TYR A 61 -5.53 18.12 -10.21
CA TYR A 61 -5.27 18.52 -8.82
C TYR A 61 -3.76 18.68 -8.59
N PRO A 62 -3.15 19.75 -9.13
CA PRO A 62 -1.71 19.97 -8.99
C PRO A 62 -1.31 20.14 -7.52
N SER A 63 -0.20 19.51 -7.13
CA SER A 63 0.43 19.69 -5.83
C SER A 63 1.79 20.36 -5.97
N LEU A 64 2.26 21.02 -4.90
CA LEU A 64 3.60 21.62 -4.87
C LEU A 64 4.71 20.58 -5.10
N ALA A 65 4.52 19.36 -4.58
CA ALA A 65 5.43 18.25 -4.80
C ALA A 65 5.00 17.42 -6.01
N GLU A 66 5.98 16.98 -6.79
CA GLU A 66 5.79 15.98 -7.84
C GLU A 66 5.48 14.63 -7.20
N LYS A 67 4.38 14.00 -7.64
CA LYS A 67 3.99 12.67 -7.16
C LYS A 67 4.37 11.64 -8.21
N PRO A 68 5.05 10.55 -7.84
CA PRO A 68 5.33 9.48 -8.78
C PRO A 68 4.02 8.87 -9.28
N LEU A 69 3.92 8.64 -10.60
CA LEU A 69 2.76 7.98 -11.20
C LEU A 69 2.65 6.51 -10.76
N PHE A 70 3.79 5.91 -10.37
CA PHE A 70 3.87 4.54 -9.90
C PHE A 70 4.82 4.43 -8.71
N SER A 71 4.30 3.96 -7.57
CA SER A 71 5.02 3.83 -6.30
C SER A 71 4.77 2.49 -5.59
N ALA A 72 4.24 1.50 -6.32
CA ALA A 72 4.17 0.15 -5.76
C ALA A 72 5.59 -0.40 -5.63
N MET A 73 5.87 -1.09 -4.53
CA MET A 73 7.18 -1.66 -4.26
C MET A 73 7.06 -3.17 -4.20
N ALA A 74 8.05 -3.89 -4.73
CA ALA A 74 8.18 -5.32 -4.52
C ALA A 74 8.98 -5.58 -3.23
N SER A 75 8.54 -6.52 -2.39
CA SER A 75 9.36 -7.02 -1.29
C SER A 75 10.13 -8.26 -1.73
N GLU A 76 11.38 -8.06 -2.14
CA GLU A 76 12.25 -9.13 -2.66
C GLU A 76 12.90 -9.98 -1.55
N LYS A 77 12.90 -9.48 -0.31
CA LYS A 77 13.52 -10.13 0.86
C LYS A 77 12.51 -10.85 1.76
N GLY A 78 11.38 -11.27 1.20
CA GLY A 78 10.39 -12.09 1.90
C GLY A 78 9.67 -11.38 3.04
N THR A 79 9.31 -10.11 2.85
CA THR A 79 8.64 -9.24 3.85
C THR A 79 7.24 -8.79 3.43
N ASN A 80 6.66 -9.45 2.40
CA ASN A 80 5.33 -9.13 1.90
C ASN A 80 4.26 -9.50 2.92
N GLY A 81 3.40 -8.54 3.28
CA GLY A 81 2.15 -8.83 3.99
C GLY A 81 1.12 -9.51 3.09
N ARG A 82 -0.03 -9.86 3.68
CA ARG A 82 -1.23 -10.33 2.95
C ARG A 82 -1.68 -9.35 1.86
N GLU A 83 -2.58 -9.79 0.98
CA GLU A 83 -3.13 -8.97 -0.11
C GLU A 83 -3.83 -7.73 0.46
N TRP A 84 -3.66 -6.58 -0.20
CA TRP A 84 -4.06 -5.28 0.37
C TRP A 84 -5.57 -5.14 0.66
N ARG A 85 -6.45 -5.89 -0.01
CA ARG A 85 -7.90 -5.90 0.25
C ARG A 85 -8.27 -6.75 1.47
N GLU A 86 -7.38 -7.65 1.88
CA GLU A 86 -7.51 -8.47 3.09
C GLU A 86 -6.77 -7.87 4.29
N ALA A 87 -6.01 -6.79 4.08
CA ALA A 87 -5.18 -6.14 5.09
C ALA A 87 -6.00 -5.47 6.19
#